data_AF-A0A7S0Y0V2-F1
#
_entry.id   AF-A0A7S0Y0V2-F1
#
_cell.length_a   1.000
_cell.length_b   1.000
_cell.length_c   1.000
_cell.angle_alpha   90.00
_cell.angle_beta   90.00
_cell.angle_gamma   90.00
#
_symmetry.space_group_name_H-M   'P 1'
#
loop_
_entity.id
_entity.type
_entity.pdbx_description
1 polymer ?
#
loop_
_entity_poly.entity_id
_entity_poly.type
_entity_poly.pdbx_seq_one_letter_code
_entity_poly.pdbx_strand_id
1 'polypeptide(L)'
;MSGGGGEHVLDCSGIDEGSAADRPPQCGVCEGREASVSCRQCKVKMCKPCCSQKHSDFPLRQHVIQSLEAGSARLCPAHDWEKLTLYSHKARAFGCVKCFQEGSLKGHQGQSIQRAVTEVRERLLRDQAALRRRREGLRVESETEREGEAAVEVGA
;
A
#
# COMPACT_ATOMS: atom_id res chain seq x y z
N MET A 1 38.58 -17.98 -32.29
CA MET A 1 38.22 -16.96 -31.29
C MET A 1 36.93 -17.41 -30.65
N SER A 2 37.03 -18.02 -29.48
CA SER A 2 35.91 -18.56 -28.72
C SER A 2 35.25 -17.44 -27.94
N GLY A 3 33.94 -17.27 -28.07
CA GLY A 3 33.14 -16.34 -27.28
C GLY A 3 31.86 -17.03 -26.86
N GLY A 4 31.86 -17.63 -25.66
CA GLY A 4 30.69 -18.23 -25.04
C GLY A 4 29.75 -17.15 -24.51
N GLY A 5 28.50 -17.18 -24.94
CA GLY A 5 27.42 -16.40 -24.35
C GLY A 5 26.83 -17.15 -23.18
N GLY A 6 27.19 -16.74 -21.97
CA GLY A 6 26.62 -17.26 -20.72
C GLY A 6 25.19 -16.75 -20.53
N GLU A 7 24.27 -17.70 -20.46
CA GLU A 7 22.85 -17.54 -20.19
C GLU A 7 22.71 -17.20 -18.70
N HIS A 8 22.48 -15.93 -18.38
CA HIS A 8 22.18 -15.52 -17.01
C HIS A 8 20.73 -15.91 -16.70
N VAL A 9 20.56 -17.12 -16.16
CA VAL A 9 19.31 -17.58 -15.56
C VAL A 9 19.06 -16.69 -14.33
N LEU A 10 18.05 -15.81 -14.39
CA LEU A 10 17.57 -15.11 -13.21
C LEU A 10 16.81 -16.11 -12.34
N ASP A 11 17.51 -16.62 -11.32
CA ASP A 11 16.95 -17.37 -10.22
C ASP A 11 16.14 -16.42 -9.31
N CYS A 12 14.81 -16.62 -9.27
CA CYS A 12 13.88 -15.87 -8.42
C CYS A 12 13.65 -16.55 -7.06
N SER A 13 14.65 -17.28 -6.54
CA SER A 13 14.58 -17.94 -5.23
C SER A 13 15.33 -17.12 -4.19
N GLY A 14 14.71 -16.04 -3.70
CA GLY A 14 15.31 -15.30 -2.57
C GLY A 14 14.84 -13.86 -2.42
N ILE A 15 13.58 -13.66 -2.06
CA ILE A 15 13.18 -12.48 -1.28
C ILE A 15 12.17 -12.89 -0.22
N ASP A 16 12.73 -13.19 0.96
CA ASP A 16 12.16 -13.00 2.29
C ASP A 16 10.70 -12.54 2.35
N GLU A 17 9.81 -13.50 2.64
CA GLU A 17 8.56 -13.26 3.36
C GLU A 17 8.89 -12.72 4.76
N GLY A 18 9.17 -11.42 4.81
CA GLY A 18 9.51 -10.69 6.01
C GLY A 18 9.10 -9.25 5.84
N SER A 19 7.81 -8.97 6.05
CA SER A 19 7.17 -7.66 5.98
C SER A 19 7.95 -6.58 6.74
N ALA A 20 8.88 -5.89 6.07
CA ALA A 20 9.54 -4.68 6.54
C ALA A 20 8.63 -3.44 6.39
N ALA A 21 7.31 -3.64 6.37
CA ALA A 21 6.33 -2.62 6.02
C ALA A 21 5.62 -1.98 7.23
N ASP A 22 5.94 -2.32 8.48
CA ASP A 22 5.13 -1.84 9.61
C ASP A 22 5.88 -1.58 10.93
N ARG A 23 7.19 -1.28 10.88
CA ARG A 23 7.85 -0.72 12.08
C ARG A 23 7.63 0.80 12.09
N PRO A 24 6.85 1.35 13.04
CA PRO A 24 6.66 2.78 13.12
C PRO A 24 8.02 3.47 13.31
N PRO A 25 8.31 4.54 12.55
CA PRO A 25 9.59 5.23 12.64
C PRO A 25 9.82 5.71 14.08
N GLN A 26 11.06 5.63 14.58
CA GLN A 26 11.38 6.15 15.91
C GLN A 26 11.42 7.69 15.91
N CYS A 27 11.20 8.28 17.08
CA CYS A 27 11.30 9.72 17.28
C CYS A 27 12.75 10.18 17.13
N GLY A 28 13.05 11.04 16.16
CA GLY A 28 14.40 11.58 15.93
C GLY A 28 14.86 12.63 16.94
N VAL A 29 14.19 12.77 18.09
CA VAL A 29 14.54 13.71 19.16
C VAL A 29 14.86 12.99 20.45
N CYS A 30 14.03 12.03 20.86
CA CYS A 30 14.24 11.28 22.09
C CYS A 30 14.70 9.84 21.85
N GLU A 31 14.56 9.31 20.63
CA GLU A 31 14.91 7.96 20.16
C GLU A 31 14.24 6.79 20.92
N GLY A 32 13.65 7.04 22.10
CA GLY A 32 13.03 6.03 22.95
C GLY A 32 11.52 5.85 22.76
N ARG A 33 10.88 6.60 21.85
CA ARG A 33 9.44 6.45 21.54
C ARG A 33 9.20 6.42 20.04
N GLU A 34 8.10 5.77 19.66
CA GLU A 34 7.62 5.76 18.29
C GLU A 34 7.17 7.16 17.85
N ALA A 35 7.56 7.56 16.65
CA ALA A 35 7.14 8.79 16.02
C ALA A 35 5.69 8.64 15.53
N SER A 36 4.84 9.48 16.08
CA SER A 36 3.42 9.58 15.71
C SER A 36 3.15 10.77 14.80
N VAL A 37 4.11 11.68 14.66
CA VAL A 37 3.97 12.88 13.83
C VAL A 37 5.25 13.19 13.06
N SER A 38 5.13 13.94 11.97
CA SER A 38 6.23 14.43 11.15
C SER A 38 6.05 15.91 10.88
N CYS A 39 7.09 16.71 11.12
CA CYS A 39 7.09 18.12 10.77
C CYS A 39 7.65 18.32 9.36
N ARG A 40 6.90 19.01 8.49
CA ARG A 40 7.30 19.19 7.08
C ARG A 40 8.50 20.12 6.93
N GLN A 41 8.53 21.21 7.69
CA GLN A 41 9.60 22.21 7.65
C GLN A 41 10.89 21.66 8.25
N CYS A 42 10.79 20.99 9.41
CA CYS A 42 11.96 20.38 10.06
C CYS A 42 12.43 19.11 9.34
N LYS A 43 11.57 18.46 8.54
CA LYS A 43 11.78 17.13 7.95
C LYS A 43 12.13 16.06 9.01
N VAL A 44 11.68 16.25 10.25
CA VAL A 44 11.92 15.33 11.38
C VAL A 44 10.61 14.66 11.79
N LYS A 45 10.70 13.34 12.01
CA LYS A 45 9.64 12.53 12.61
C LYS A 45 9.82 12.51 14.12
N MET A 46 8.75 12.75 14.87
CA MET A 46 8.79 12.89 16.33
C MET A 46 7.56 12.29 16.99
N CYS A 47 7.67 11.99 18.28
CA CYS A 47 6.52 11.62 19.09
C CYS A 47 5.75 12.88 19.52
N LYS A 48 4.44 12.75 19.79
CA LYS A 48 3.56 13.83 20.28
C LYS A 48 4.21 14.72 21.38
N PRO A 49 4.83 14.19 22.46
CA PRO A 49 5.40 15.05 23.51
C PRO A 49 6.62 15.84 23.04
N CYS A 50 7.52 15.24 22.25
CA CYS A 50 8.66 15.98 21.66
C CYS A 50 8.18 17.04 20.68
N CYS A 51 7.10 16.76 19.94
CA CYS A 51 6.46 17.73 19.07
C CYS A 51 5.94 18.93 19.87
N SER A 52 5.16 18.68 20.93
CA SER A 52 4.62 19.75 21.77
C SER A 52 5.71 20.56 22.44
N GLN A 53 6.81 19.95 22.90
CA GLN A 53 7.92 20.68 23.53
C GLN A 53 8.74 21.53 22.54
N LYS A 54 8.97 21.04 21.31
CA LYS A 54 9.78 21.76 20.31
C LYS A 54 8.95 22.72 19.47
N HIS A 55 7.65 22.49 19.33
CA HIS A 55 6.74 23.33 18.55
C HIS A 55 5.79 24.15 19.44
N SER A 56 6.00 24.18 20.76
CA SER A 56 5.30 25.11 21.67
C SER A 56 5.85 26.53 21.60
N ASP A 57 7.08 26.70 21.12
CA ASP A 57 7.76 28.00 21.12
C ASP A 57 7.52 28.73 19.79
N PHE A 58 7.37 30.05 19.86
CA PHE A 58 7.37 30.91 18.66
C PHE A 58 8.83 31.01 18.19
N PRO A 59 9.23 30.47 17.02
CA PRO A 59 8.55 30.49 15.71
C PRO A 59 8.05 29.12 15.18
N LEU A 60 8.33 28.03 15.90
CA LEU A 60 8.08 26.66 15.42
C LEU A 60 6.59 26.28 15.46
N ARG A 61 5.74 27.04 16.16
CA ARG A 61 4.27 26.90 16.13
C ARG A 61 3.66 26.95 14.74
N GLN A 62 4.29 27.62 13.78
CA GLN A 62 3.78 27.75 12.41
C GLN A 62 4.09 26.54 11.53
N HIS A 63 4.86 25.57 12.03
CA HIS A 63 5.22 24.40 11.24
C HIS A 63 4.05 23.45 11.05
N VAL A 64 4.03 22.77 9.91
CA VAL A 64 3.00 21.79 9.54
C VAL A 64 3.36 20.45 10.13
N ILE A 65 2.59 20.03 11.13
CA ILE A 65 2.71 18.73 11.77
C ILE A 65 1.71 17.77 11.10
N GLN A 66 2.22 16.70 10.51
CA GLN A 66 1.44 15.64 9.90
C GLN A 66 1.42 14.43 10.82
N SER A 67 0.26 13.78 10.98
CA SER A 67 0.20 12.49 11.67
C SER A 67 0.86 11.40 10.81
N LEU A 68 1.59 10.50 11.45
CA LEU A 68 2.16 9.29 10.86
C LEU A 68 1.28 8.06 11.14
N GLU A 69 0.17 8.23 11.88
CA GLU A 69 -0.75 7.13 12.18
C GLU A 69 -1.37 6.59 10.89
N ALA A 70 -1.48 5.25 10.81
CA ALA A 70 -2.10 4.57 9.69
C ALA A 70 -3.55 5.04 9.52
N GLY A 71 -3.90 5.48 8.31
CA GLY A 71 -5.23 6.03 8.01
C GLY A 71 -5.38 7.55 8.23
N SER A 72 -4.33 8.25 8.66
CA SER A 72 -4.34 9.72 8.68
C SER A 72 -4.42 10.29 7.26
N ALA A 73 -5.19 11.38 7.11
CA ALA A 73 -5.42 12.02 5.81
C ALA A 73 -4.09 12.57 5.25
N ARG A 74 -3.60 11.93 4.17
CA ARG A 74 -2.41 12.37 3.46
C ARG A 74 -2.66 13.74 2.81
N LEU A 75 -1.69 14.65 2.90
CA LEU A 75 -1.78 15.94 2.23
C LEU A 75 -1.45 15.79 0.73
N CYS A 76 -2.02 16.70 -0.07
CA CYS A 76 -1.71 16.78 -1.48
C CYS A 76 -0.26 17.24 -1.68
N PRO A 77 0.53 16.59 -2.55
CA PRO A 77 1.90 17.02 -2.85
C PRO A 77 1.95 18.32 -3.66
N ALA A 78 0.89 18.64 -4.42
CA ALA A 78 0.82 19.81 -5.29
C ALA A 78 0.14 21.01 -4.64
N HIS A 79 -0.84 20.78 -3.76
CA HIS A 79 -1.56 21.84 -3.07
C HIS A 79 -1.28 21.74 -1.58
N ASP A 80 -0.42 22.64 -1.10
CA ASP A 80 -0.12 22.76 0.30
C ASP A 80 -1.42 22.93 1.09
N TRP A 81 -1.51 22.27 2.25
CA TRP A 81 -2.63 22.35 3.19
C TRP A 81 -3.92 21.63 2.78
N GLU A 82 -4.03 21.13 1.55
CA GLU A 82 -5.20 20.34 1.15
C GLU A 82 -5.02 18.86 1.44
N LYS A 83 -6.09 18.23 1.93
CA LYS A 83 -6.13 16.78 2.17
C LYS A 83 -6.49 16.06 0.87
N LEU A 84 -5.85 14.91 0.63
CA LEU A 84 -6.28 13.97 -0.39
C LEU A 84 -7.59 13.34 0.08
N THR A 85 -8.69 13.71 -0.56
CA THR A 85 -10.04 13.24 -0.21
C THR A 85 -10.70 12.46 -1.33
N LEU A 86 -10.17 12.57 -2.55
CA LEU A 86 -10.75 12.02 -3.77
C LEU A 86 -9.78 11.07 -4.48
N TYR A 87 -10.36 10.10 -5.17
CA TYR A 87 -9.67 9.15 -6.04
C TYR A 87 -10.28 9.19 -7.44
N SER A 88 -9.45 9.11 -8.48
CA SER A 88 -9.89 9.00 -9.86
C SER A 88 -9.62 7.59 -10.38
N HIS A 89 -10.67 6.88 -10.80
CA HIS A 89 -10.51 5.57 -11.47
C HIS A 89 -9.79 5.68 -12.81
N LYS A 90 -10.03 6.75 -13.57
CA LYS A 90 -9.45 6.97 -14.90
C LYS A 90 -7.92 7.15 -14.84
N ALA A 91 -7.45 7.94 -13.87
CA ALA A 91 -6.01 8.18 -13.68
C ALA A 91 -5.35 7.19 -12.71
N ARG A 92 -6.13 6.38 -11.98
CA ARG A 92 -5.68 5.56 -10.86
C ARG A 92 -4.85 6.34 -9.83
N ALA A 93 -5.28 7.57 -9.54
CA ALA A 93 -4.53 8.52 -8.73
C ALA A 93 -5.42 9.21 -7.68
N PHE A 94 -4.82 9.58 -6.55
CA PHE A 94 -5.45 10.36 -5.49
C PHE A 94 -5.24 11.85 -5.73
N GLY A 95 -6.24 12.66 -5.38
CA GLY A 95 -6.18 14.11 -5.48
C GLY A 95 -6.97 14.80 -4.37
N CYS A 96 -6.61 16.06 -4.10
CA CYS A 96 -7.47 16.97 -3.36
C CYS A 96 -8.47 17.64 -4.31
N VAL A 97 -9.39 18.44 -3.78
CA VAL A 97 -10.43 19.11 -4.59
C VAL A 97 -9.83 19.98 -5.68
N LYS A 98 -8.75 20.74 -5.41
CA LYS A 98 -8.08 21.55 -6.43
C LYS A 98 -7.46 20.75 -7.56
N CYS A 99 -6.91 19.56 -7.29
CA CYS A 99 -6.42 18.67 -8.34
C CYS A 99 -7.50 18.36 -9.38
N PHE A 100 -8.75 18.23 -8.97
CA PHE A 100 -9.89 17.90 -9.84
C PHE A 100 -10.54 19.11 -10.51
N GLN A 101 -10.38 20.31 -9.95
CA GLN A 101 -10.94 21.55 -10.51
C GLN A 101 -10.00 22.21 -11.52
N GLU A 102 -8.72 22.31 -11.16
CA GLU A 102 -7.73 23.10 -11.91
C GLU A 102 -6.39 22.39 -12.14
N GLY A 103 -6.13 21.29 -11.42
CA GLY A 103 -4.86 20.58 -11.50
C GLY A 103 -4.81 19.44 -12.52
N SER A 104 -3.90 18.50 -12.26
CA SER A 104 -3.61 17.35 -13.13
C SER A 104 -4.78 16.36 -13.30
N LEU A 105 -5.83 16.46 -12.48
CA LEU A 105 -7.03 15.62 -12.56
C LEU A 105 -8.24 16.41 -13.04
N LYS A 106 -8.04 17.57 -13.67
CA LYS A 106 -9.13 18.40 -14.19
C LYS A 106 -10.03 17.61 -15.14
N GLY A 107 -11.33 17.65 -14.87
CA GLY A 107 -12.35 16.95 -15.68
C GLY A 107 -12.41 15.44 -15.46
N HIS A 108 -11.63 14.88 -14.54
CA HIS A 108 -11.79 13.50 -14.11
C HIS A 108 -12.95 13.40 -13.12
N GLN A 109 -13.68 12.29 -13.15
CA GLN A 109 -14.64 11.98 -12.10
C GLN A 109 -13.89 11.58 -10.83
N GLY A 110 -14.08 12.36 -9.76
CA GLY A 110 -13.56 12.07 -8.44
C GLY A 110 -14.60 11.32 -7.61
N GLN A 111 -14.18 10.25 -6.94
CA GLN A 111 -14.96 9.58 -5.92
C GLN A 111 -14.29 9.71 -4.56
N SER A 112 -15.04 9.61 -3.47
CA SER A 112 -14.45 9.63 -2.13
C SER A 112 -13.54 8.41 -1.93
N ILE A 113 -12.42 8.62 -1.25
CA ILE A 113 -11.46 7.54 -0.96
C ILE A 113 -12.11 6.42 -0.16
N GLN A 114 -12.98 6.75 0.80
CA GLN A 114 -13.69 5.75 1.60
C GLN A 114 -14.54 4.81 0.73
N ARG A 115 -15.28 5.38 -0.22
CA ARG A 115 -16.06 4.58 -1.18
C ARG A 115 -15.16 3.73 -2.07
N ALA A 116 -14.07 4.32 -2.58
CA ALA A 116 -13.08 3.61 -3.38
C ALA A 116 -12.52 2.38 -2.64
N VAL A 117 -12.17 2.56 -1.37
CA VAL A 117 -11.62 1.50 -0.52
C VAL A 117 -12.64 0.40 -0.29
N THR A 118 -13.90 0.74 0.00
CA THR A 118 -14.97 -0.25 0.18
C THR A 118 -15.17 -1.07 -1.09
N GLU A 119 -15.31 -0.41 -2.25
CA GLU A 119 -15.50 -1.09 -3.54
C GLU A 119 -14.33 -2.03 -3.88
N VAL A 120 -13.09 -1.58 -3.66
CA VAL A 120 -11.90 -2.40 -3.88
C VAL A 120 -11.85 -3.58 -2.92
N ARG A 121 -12.17 -3.38 -1.63
CA ARG A 121 -12.20 -4.47 -0.64
C ARG A 121 -13.23 -5.54 -1.02
N GLU A 122 -14.43 -5.13 -1.36
CA GLU A 122 -15.49 -6.06 -1.79
C GLU A 122 -15.07 -6.85 -3.03
N ARG A 123 -14.47 -6.16 -4.01
CA ARG A 123 -13.94 -6.82 -5.21
C ARG A 123 -12.87 -7.85 -4.86
N LEU A 124 -11.89 -7.47 -4.04
CA LEU A 124 -10.81 -8.38 -3.62
C LEU A 124 -11.35 -9.61 -2.87
N LEU A 125 -12.36 -9.45 -2.02
CA LEU A 125 -13.00 -10.57 -1.33
C LEU A 125 -13.72 -11.51 -2.31
N ARG A 126 -14.41 -10.96 -3.31
CA ARG A 126 -15.04 -11.76 -4.37
C ARG A 126 -14.00 -12.53 -5.19
N ASP A 127 -12.95 -11.84 -5.60
CA ASP A 127 -11.86 -12.44 -6.39
C ASP A 127 -11.14 -13.53 -5.58
N GLN A 128 -10.88 -13.29 -4.30
CA GLN A 128 -10.31 -14.28 -3.38
C GLN A 128 -11.21 -15.52 -3.26
N ALA A 129 -12.52 -15.34 -3.09
CA ALA A 129 -13.46 -16.46 -2.99
C ALA A 129 -13.53 -17.26 -4.30
N ALA A 130 -13.51 -16.60 -5.45
CA ALA A 130 -13.49 -17.26 -6.75
C ALA A 130 -12.21 -18.08 -6.96
N LEU A 131 -11.05 -17.51 -6.62
CA LEU A 131 -9.77 -18.21 -6.70
C LEU A 131 -9.72 -19.44 -5.76
N ARG A 132 -10.26 -19.32 -4.54
CA ARG A 132 -10.35 -20.46 -3.61
C ARG A 132 -11.21 -21.59 -4.17
N ARG A 133 -12.38 -21.28 -4.74
CA ARG A 133 -13.24 -22.30 -5.37
C ARG A 133 -12.56 -22.97 -6.56
N ARG A 134 -11.89 -22.19 -7.40
CA ARG A 134 -11.16 -22.73 -8.56
C ARG A 134 -10.03 -23.67 -8.13
N ARG A 135 -9.28 -23.29 -7.09
CA ARG A 135 -8.23 -24.14 -6.52
C ARG A 135 -8.78 -25.45 -5.98
N GLU A 136 -9.92 -25.41 -5.29
CA GLU A 136 -10.57 -26.61 -4.77
C GLU A 136 -11.08 -27.52 -5.90
N GLY A 137 -11.72 -26.96 -6.93
CA GLY A 137 -12.17 -27.72 -8.09
C GLY A 137 -11.03 -28.45 -8.79
N LEU A 138 -9.91 -27.75 -9.06
CA LEU A 138 -8.71 -28.35 -9.66
C LEU A 138 -8.13 -29.48 -8.80
N ARG A 139 -8.20 -29.35 -7.47
CA ARG A 139 -7.74 -30.40 -6.56
C ARG A 139 -8.59 -31.65 -6.69
N VAL A 140 -9.92 -31.51 -6.65
CA VAL A 140 -10.86 -32.63 -6.79
C VAL A 140 -10.69 -33.30 -8.15
N GLU A 141 -10.61 -32.52 -9.24
CA GLU A 141 -10.37 -33.04 -10.58
C GLU A 141 -9.09 -33.91 -10.61
N SER A 142 -7.98 -33.39 -10.06
CA SER A 142 -6.73 -34.14 -10.00
C SER A 142 -6.79 -35.40 -9.12
N GLU A 143 -7.61 -35.43 -8.07
CA GLU A 143 -7.80 -36.61 -7.23
C GLU A 143 -8.63 -37.66 -7.98
N THR A 144 -9.70 -37.25 -8.69
CA THR A 144 -10.53 -38.16 -9.49
C THR A 144 -9.80 -38.77 -10.68
N GLU A 145 -8.92 -38.02 -11.34
CA GLU A 145 -8.08 -38.54 -12.44
C GLU A 145 -7.16 -39.66 -11.94
N ARG A 146 -6.53 -39.48 -10.78
CA ARG A 146 -5.64 -40.49 -10.17
C ARG A 146 -6.38 -41.74 -9.73
N GLU A 147 -7.59 -41.60 -9.19
CA GLU A 147 -8.45 -42.75 -8.83
C GLU A 147 -8.91 -43.51 -10.07
N GLY A 148 -9.24 -42.79 -11.15
CA GLY A 148 -9.59 -43.39 -12.44
C GLY A 148 -8.44 -44.17 -13.07
N GLU A 149 -7.23 -43.61 -13.07
CA GLU A 149 -6.01 -44.28 -13.56
C GLU A 149 -5.69 -45.55 -12.75
N ALA A 150 -5.78 -45.48 -11.40
CA ALA A 150 -5.54 -46.63 -10.54
C ALA A 150 -6.57 -47.76 -10.74
N ALA A 151 -7.83 -47.43 -11.04
CA ALA A 151 -8.87 -48.42 -11.32
C ALA A 151 -8.66 -49.15 -12.67
N VAL A 152 -8.05 -48.47 -13.66
CA VAL A 152 -7.74 -49.06 -14.97
C VAL A 152 -6.56 -50.04 -14.87
N GLU A 153 -5.55 -49.75 -14.04
CA GLU A 153 -4.38 -50.64 -13.86
C GLU A 153 -4.69 -51.95 -13.11
N VAL A 154 -5.72 -51.98 -12.26
CA VAL A 154 -6.10 -53.19 -11.49
C VAL A 154 -7.05 -54.10 -12.29
N GLY A 155 -7.66 -53.58 -13.36
CA GLY A 155 -8.60 -54.32 -14.22
C GLY A 155 -7.99 -54.91 -15.50
N ALA A 156 -6.70 -54.66 -15.77
CA ALA A 156 -5.94 -55.19 -16.90
C ALA A 156 -5.02 -56.34 -16.47
#